data_AF-A0A7S0HIE4-F1
#
_entry.id   AF-A0A7S0HIE4-F1
#
_cell.length_a   1.000
_cell.length_b   1.000
_cell.length_c   1.000
_cell.angle_alpha   90.00
_cell.angle_beta   90.00
_cell.angle_gamma   90.00
#
_symmetry.space_group_name_H-M   'P 1'
#
loop_
_entity.id
_entity.type
_entity.pdbx_description
1 polymer ?
#
loop_
_entity_poly.entity_id
_entity_poly.type
_entity_poly.pdbx_seq_one_letter_code
_entity_poly.pdbx_strand_id
1 'polypeptide(L)'
;ALCGRTGCGKSSLFAVLCRLYPISSGRISIDGTDIATLPLNKLRKMMRVVAQDAMLTEGSLLDNLSSFSSRDCPDLRQDVWRVLEHVGLKEKVMSLPEGLDEPVRPDELSEGERQLLSLARALLSAGCDR
;
A
#
# COMPACT_ATOMS: atom_id res chain seq x y z
N ALA A 1 -9.28 -7.56 -13.02
CA ALA A 1 -8.26 -8.50 -12.51
C ALA A 1 -7.37 -8.95 -13.67
N LEU A 2 -6.04 -9.03 -13.46
CA LEU A 2 -5.09 -9.53 -14.45
C LEU A 2 -4.62 -10.94 -14.04
N CYS A 3 -5.01 -11.96 -14.81
CA CYS A 3 -4.75 -13.36 -14.48
C CYS A 3 -3.75 -13.98 -15.46
N GLY A 4 -2.92 -14.92 -14.99
CA GLY A 4 -2.01 -15.69 -15.83
C GLY A 4 -1.03 -16.53 -15.02
N ARG A 5 -0.27 -17.41 -15.66
CA ARG A 5 0.76 -18.24 -14.99
C ARG A 5 1.89 -17.39 -14.41
N THR A 6 2.58 -17.90 -13.38
CA THR A 6 3.83 -17.30 -12.90
C THR A 6 4.82 -17.14 -14.06
N GLY A 7 5.51 -16.01 -14.13
CA GLY A 7 6.45 -15.70 -15.22
C GLY A 7 5.82 -15.16 -16.52
N CYS A 8 4.49 -15.05 -16.63
CA CYS A 8 3.85 -14.52 -17.85
C CYS A 8 3.98 -12.99 -18.04
N GLY A 9 4.81 -12.31 -17.23
CA GLY A 9 5.07 -10.88 -17.38
C GLY A 9 4.13 -9.93 -16.62
N LYS A 10 3.31 -10.40 -15.68
CA LYS A 10 2.45 -9.52 -14.84
C LYS A 10 3.26 -8.44 -14.10
N SER A 11 4.33 -8.86 -13.41
CA SER A 11 5.23 -7.93 -12.70
C SER A 11 5.97 -7.01 -13.67
N SER A 12 6.35 -7.51 -14.84
CA SER A 12 6.97 -6.71 -15.91
C SER A 12 6.02 -5.62 -16.43
N LEU A 13 4.73 -5.93 -16.60
CA LEU A 13 3.71 -4.95 -16.98
C LEU A 13 3.60 -3.83 -15.93
N PHE A 14 3.54 -4.18 -14.65
CA PHE A 14 3.56 -3.21 -13.56
C PHE A 14 4.82 -2.34 -13.57
N ALA A 15 5.99 -2.93 -13.81
CA ALA A 15 7.26 -2.20 -13.85
C ALA A 15 7.31 -1.19 -15.01
N VAL A 16 6.80 -1.55 -16.19
CA VAL A 16 6.71 -0.63 -17.34
C VAL A 16 5.67 0.47 -17.09
N LEU A 17 4.51 0.14 -16.51
CA LEU A 17 3.49 1.12 -16.13
C LEU A 17 4.03 2.17 -15.14
N CYS A 18 4.87 1.75 -14.19
CA CYS A 18 5.57 2.64 -13.24
C CYS A 18 6.78 3.37 -13.84
N ARG A 19 7.06 3.16 -15.14
CA ARG A 19 8.27 3.61 -15.85
C ARG A 19 9.55 3.32 -15.06
N LEU A 20 9.67 2.08 -14.57
CA LEU A 20 10.93 1.54 -14.04
C LEU A 20 11.87 1.09 -15.16
N TYR A 21 11.30 0.75 -16.33
CA TYR A 21 12.01 0.45 -17.56
C TYR A 21 11.53 1.39 -18.69
N PRO A 22 12.40 1.71 -19.67
CA PRO A 22 11.98 2.46 -20.85
C PRO A 22 11.00 1.64 -21.70
N ILE A 23 10.04 2.33 -22.32
CA ILE A 23 9.12 1.72 -23.29
C ILE A 23 9.87 1.65 -24.62
N SER A 24 10.14 0.43 -25.11
CA SER A 24 10.85 0.21 -26.38
C SER A 24 10.01 0.52 -27.61
N SER A 25 8.71 0.25 -27.55
CA SER A 25 7.75 0.50 -28.63
C SER A 25 6.32 0.62 -28.09
N GLY A 26 5.47 1.36 -28.81
CA GLY A 26 4.08 1.62 -28.39
C GLY A 26 3.97 2.78 -27.40
N ARG A 27 2.79 2.92 -26.78
CA ARG A 27 2.52 3.96 -25.78
C ARG A 27 1.57 3.46 -24.70
N ILE A 28 1.69 4.03 -23.50
CA ILE A 28 0.76 3.78 -22.39
C ILE A 28 0.14 5.14 -22.02
N SER A 29 -1.18 5.20 -21.96
CA SER A 29 -1.90 6.42 -21.63
C SER A 29 -2.78 6.25 -20.40
N ILE A 30 -2.76 7.24 -19.51
CA ILE A 30 -3.69 7.38 -18.38
C ILE A 30 -4.55 8.60 -18.67
N ASP A 31 -5.87 8.42 -18.71
CA ASP A 31 -6.84 9.48 -19.03
C ASP A 31 -6.50 10.23 -20.33
N GLY A 32 -6.10 9.49 -21.36
CA GLY A 32 -5.70 10.03 -22.67
C GLY A 32 -4.32 10.70 -22.71
N THR A 33 -3.64 10.85 -21.57
CA THR A 33 -2.29 11.43 -21.48
C THR A 33 -1.23 10.34 -21.57
N ASP A 34 -0.30 10.46 -22.52
CA ASP A 34 0.84 9.53 -22.63
C ASP A 34 1.77 9.68 -21.42
N ILE A 35 1.97 8.59 -20.67
CA ILE A 35 2.78 8.60 -19.46
C ILE A 35 4.27 8.88 -19.74
N ALA A 36 4.74 8.68 -20.97
CA ALA A 36 6.10 9.00 -21.38
C ALA A 36 6.37 10.52 -21.32
N THR A 37 5.33 11.34 -21.50
CA THR A 37 5.40 12.81 -21.47
C THR A 37 5.38 13.41 -20.07
N LEU A 38 4.98 12.63 -19.06
CA LEU A 38 4.88 13.11 -17.69
C LEU A 38 6.23 13.05 -16.97
N PRO A 39 6.55 14.02 -16.08
CA PRO A 39 7.63 13.85 -15.12
C PRO A 39 7.38 12.63 -14.24
N LEU A 40 8.43 11.84 -13.97
CA LEU A 40 8.31 10.58 -13.21
C LEU A 40 7.69 10.78 -11.82
N ASN A 41 8.01 11.89 -11.15
CA ASN A 41 7.44 12.22 -9.84
C ASN A 41 5.92 12.39 -9.93
N LYS A 42 5.42 13.12 -10.94
CA LYS A 42 3.97 13.33 -11.15
C LYS A 42 3.26 12.02 -11.46
N LEU A 43 3.81 11.21 -12.38
CA LEU A 43 3.25 9.90 -12.72
C LEU A 43 3.16 8.98 -11.49
N ARG A 44 4.24 8.89 -10.71
CA ARG A 44 4.29 7.99 -9.55
C ARG A 44 3.42 8.47 -8.38
N LYS A 45 3.16 9.77 -8.25
CA LYS A 45 2.16 10.29 -7.28
C LYS A 45 0.72 9.91 -7.63
N MET A 46 0.42 9.67 -8.91
CA MET A 46 -0.91 9.24 -9.36
C MET A 46 -1.17 7.74 -9.12
N MET A 47 -0.14 6.96 -8.78
CA MET A 47 -0.23 5.52 -8.61
C MET A 47 0.19 5.11 -7.21
N ARG A 48 -0.54 4.18 -6.62
CA ARG A 48 -0.17 3.56 -5.35
C ARG A 48 0.09 2.08 -5.62
N VAL A 49 1.30 1.65 -5.30
CA VAL A 49 1.71 0.26 -5.46
C VAL A 49 1.70 -0.39 -4.09
N VAL A 50 0.92 -1.44 -3.95
CA VAL A 50 0.89 -2.29 -2.75
C VAL A 50 1.76 -3.49 -3.04
N ALA A 51 2.83 -3.67 -2.27
CA ALA A 51 3.66 -4.86 -2.37
C ALA A 51 2.87 -6.08 -1.91
N GLN A 52 3.11 -7.23 -2.55
CA GLN A 52 2.51 -8.51 -2.16
C GLN A 52 2.89 -8.89 -0.72
N ASP A 53 4.13 -8.61 -0.32
CA ASP A 53 4.61 -8.78 1.05
C ASP A 53 4.82 -7.43 1.74
N ALA A 54 4.01 -7.13 2.75
CA ALA A 54 4.32 -6.07 3.69
C ALA A 54 5.48 -6.53 4.58
N MET A 55 6.66 -5.91 4.47
CA MET A 55 7.68 -6.06 5.51
C MET A 55 7.15 -5.42 6.80
N LEU A 56 6.85 -6.25 7.77
CA LEU A 56 6.50 -5.84 9.13
C LEU A 56 7.79 -5.74 9.94
N THR A 57 7.92 -4.67 10.71
CA THR A 57 9.06 -4.44 11.60
C THR A 57 8.64 -4.68 13.05
N GLU A 58 9.62 -4.85 13.94
CA GLU A 58 9.35 -4.79 15.37
C GLU A 58 8.67 -3.45 15.74
N GLY A 59 7.65 -3.51 16.58
CA GLY A 59 6.83 -2.36 16.96
C GLY A 59 5.34 -2.71 17.03
N SER A 60 4.53 -1.72 17.37
CA SER A 60 3.08 -1.86 17.46
C SER A 60 2.41 -1.96 16.08
N LEU A 61 1.12 -2.32 16.05
CA LEU A 61 0.30 -2.20 14.85
C LEU A 61 0.28 -0.75 14.35
N LEU A 62 0.18 0.22 15.25
CA LEU A 62 0.25 1.64 14.91
C LEU A 62 1.58 2.02 14.26
N ASP A 63 2.72 1.56 14.79
CA ASP A 63 4.05 1.81 14.21
C ASP A 63 4.16 1.22 12.82
N ASN A 64 3.62 0.02 12.64
CA ASN A 64 3.65 -0.66 11.36
C ASN A 64 2.71 0.01 10.35
N LEU A 65 1.58 0.57 10.76
CA LEU A 65 0.61 1.21 9.86
C LEU A 65 0.97 2.67 9.54
N SER A 66 1.64 3.37 10.46
CA SER A 66 2.05 4.76 10.30
C SER A 66 3.37 4.86 9.52
N SER A 67 3.30 5.34 8.28
CA SER A 67 4.50 5.72 7.53
C SER A 67 5.14 6.99 8.12
N PHE A 68 6.43 7.23 7.84
CA PHE A 68 7.13 8.47 8.22
C PHE A 68 6.36 9.74 7.84
N SER A 69 5.66 9.73 6.70
CA SER A 69 4.84 10.85 6.23
C SER A 69 3.53 11.05 7.00
N SER A 70 3.05 10.05 7.74
CA SER A 70 1.78 10.10 8.48
C SER A 70 1.92 10.40 9.97
N ARG A 71 3.15 10.40 10.50
CA ARG A 71 3.42 10.65 11.93
C ARG A 71 3.11 12.08 12.37
N ASP A 72 3.13 13.02 11.44
CA ASP A 72 2.78 14.42 11.69
C ASP A 72 1.28 14.70 11.56
N CYS A 73 0.45 13.67 11.30
CA CYS A 73 -0.99 13.83 11.18
C CYS A 73 -1.65 13.87 12.56
N PRO A 74 -2.32 14.98 12.95
CA PRO A 74 -2.94 15.12 14.27
C PRO A 74 -4.02 14.06 14.53
N ASP A 75 -4.68 13.54 13.48
CA ASP A 75 -5.76 12.57 13.57
C ASP A 75 -5.33 11.13 13.19
N LEU A 76 -4.02 10.84 13.20
CA LEU A 76 -3.45 9.57 12.72
C LEU A 76 -4.18 8.33 13.28
N ARG A 77 -4.42 8.28 14.59
CA ARG A 77 -5.11 7.14 15.22
C ARG A 77 -6.54 6.96 14.70
N GLN A 78 -7.27 8.05 14.49
CA GLN A 78 -8.63 7.99 13.96
C GLN A 78 -8.63 7.53 12.50
N ASP A 79 -7.67 8.01 11.71
CA ASP A 79 -7.48 7.59 10.32
C ASP A 79 -7.10 6.12 10.21
N VAL A 80 -6.23 5.63 11.10
CA VAL A 80 -5.87 4.21 11.19
C VAL A 80 -7.11 3.36 11.45
N TRP A 81 -7.96 3.74 12.41
CA TRP A 81 -9.21 3.01 12.66
C TRP A 81 -10.16 3.03 11.46
N ARG A 82 -10.30 4.16 10.76
CA ARG A 82 -11.12 4.27 9.56
C ARG A 82 -10.60 3.36 8.44
N VAL A 83 -9.29 3.29 8.26
CA VAL A 83 -8.68 2.42 7.26
C VAL A 83 -8.81 0.94 7.65
N LEU A 84 -8.62 0.60 8.92
CA LEU A 84 -8.82 -0.77 9.42
C LEU A 84 -10.27 -1.25 9.23
N GLU A 85 -11.26 -0.36 9.36
CA GLU A 85 -12.65 -0.64 8.99
C GLU A 85 -12.76 -0.97 7.49
N HIS A 86 -12.20 -0.12 6.61
CA HIS A 86 -12.27 -0.33 5.16
C HIS A 86 -11.61 -1.62 4.68
N VAL A 87 -10.54 -2.07 5.34
CA VAL A 87 -9.87 -3.34 5.01
C VAL A 87 -10.40 -4.53 5.80
N GLY A 88 -11.41 -4.35 6.65
CA GLY A 88 -12.05 -5.43 7.41
C GLY A 88 -11.21 -6.00 8.57
N LEU A 89 -10.23 -5.24 9.08
CA LEU A 89 -9.37 -5.66 10.21
C LEU A 89 -9.78 -5.04 11.55
N LYS A 90 -10.68 -4.05 11.57
CA LYS A 90 -11.03 -3.31 12.79
C LYS A 90 -11.46 -4.20 13.95
N GLU A 91 -12.44 -5.08 13.76
CA GLU A 91 -12.96 -5.95 14.82
C GLU A 91 -11.88 -6.87 15.39
N LYS A 92 -11.02 -7.42 14.51
CA LYS A 92 -9.86 -8.21 14.96
C LYS A 92 -8.95 -7.37 15.83
N VAL A 93 -8.59 -6.16 15.40
CA VAL A 93 -7.70 -5.28 16.17
C VAL A 93 -8.34 -4.83 17.48
N MET A 94 -9.65 -4.56 17.51
CA MET A 94 -10.38 -4.23 18.74
C MET A 94 -10.43 -5.39 19.74
N SER A 95 -10.33 -6.63 19.28
CA SER A 95 -10.29 -7.81 20.14
C SER A 95 -8.92 -8.07 20.79
N LEU A 96 -7.87 -7.39 20.33
CA LEU A 96 -6.52 -7.51 20.90
C LEU A 96 -6.43 -6.76 22.24
N PRO A 97 -5.69 -7.27 23.23
CA PRO A 97 -5.53 -6.64 24.53
C PRO A 97 -5.08 -5.18 24.47
N GLU A 98 -4.10 -4.87 23.61
CA GLU A 98 -3.52 -3.53 23.49
C GLU A 98 -4.01 -2.78 22.24
N GLY A 99 -4.95 -3.36 21.47
CA GLY A 99 -5.54 -2.73 20.29
C GLY A 99 -4.50 -2.29 19.24
N LEU A 100 -4.42 -0.99 18.96
CA LEU A 100 -3.42 -0.43 18.03
C LEU A 100 -1.99 -0.49 18.56
N ASP A 101 -1.82 -0.57 19.88
CA ASP A 101 -0.52 -0.62 20.52
C ASP A 101 0.00 -2.07 20.63
N GLU A 102 -0.81 -3.06 20.20
CA GLU A 102 -0.43 -4.47 20.20
C GLU A 102 0.85 -4.70 19.38
N PRO A 103 1.87 -5.37 19.95
CA PRO A 103 3.09 -5.68 19.24
C PRO A 103 2.83 -6.61 18.06
N VAL A 104 3.28 -6.22 16.88
CA VAL A 104 3.14 -7.04 15.68
C VAL A 104 4.13 -8.18 15.71
N ARG A 105 3.61 -9.41 15.59
CA ARG A 105 4.40 -10.61 15.41
C ARG A 105 4.13 -11.14 14.00
N PRO A 106 5.07 -10.96 13.05
CA PRO A 106 4.82 -11.33 11.65
C PRO A 106 4.36 -12.78 11.51
N ASP A 107 4.97 -13.69 12.27
CA ASP A 107 4.70 -15.13 12.20
C ASP A 107 3.28 -15.52 12.67
N GLU A 108 2.60 -14.66 13.42
CA GLU A 108 1.23 -14.89 13.90
C GLU A 108 0.17 -14.36 12.91
N LEU A 109 0.58 -13.69 11.84
CA LEU A 109 -0.31 -13.13 10.83
C LEU A 109 -0.42 -14.05 9.62
N SER A 110 -1.66 -14.33 9.23
CA SER A 110 -1.92 -15.04 7.97
C SER A 110 -1.45 -14.22 6.76
N GLU A 111 -1.22 -14.88 5.63
CA GLU A 111 -0.86 -14.18 4.39
C GLU A 111 -1.92 -13.13 3.98
N GLY A 112 -3.20 -13.46 4.14
CA GLY A 112 -4.30 -12.52 3.88
C GLY A 112 -4.25 -11.30 4.80
N GLU A 113 -3.93 -11.47 6.07
CA GLU A 113 -3.80 -10.34 7.01
C GLU A 113 -2.59 -9.47 6.68
N ARG A 114 -1.47 -10.06 6.30
CA ARG A 114 -0.29 -9.31 5.81
C ARG A 114 -0.65 -8.49 4.57
N GLN A 115 -1.44 -9.05 3.65
CA GLN A 115 -1.93 -8.32 2.47
C GLN A 115 -2.87 -7.16 2.85
N LEU A 116 -3.81 -7.38 3.77
CA LEU A 116 -4.72 -6.34 4.25
C LEU A 116 -3.99 -5.23 5.01
N LEU A 117 -2.97 -5.56 5.80
CA LEU A 117 -2.09 -4.57 6.44
C LEU A 117 -1.28 -3.79 5.40
N SER A 118 -0.76 -4.45 4.36
CA SER A 118 -0.10 -3.80 3.22
C SER A 118 -1.03 -2.79 2.54
N LEU A 119 -2.30 -3.18 2.33
CA LEU A 119 -3.33 -2.33 1.77
C LEU A 119 -3.65 -1.15 2.70
N ALA A 120 -3.78 -1.39 4.00
CA ALA A 120 -4.03 -0.34 4.99
C ALA A 120 -2.94 0.74 4.98
N ARG A 121 -1.65 0.36 4.92
CA ARG A 121 -0.52 1.30 4.77
C ARG A 121 -0.65 2.16 3.51
N ALA A 122 -1.05 1.56 2.40
CA ALA A 122 -1.22 2.26 1.13
C ALA A 122 -2.40 3.24 1.15
N LEU A 123 -3.45 2.96 1.93
CA LEU A 123 -4.58 3.86 2.11
C LEU A 123 -4.27 5.01 3.07
N LEU A 124 -3.51 4.76 4.15
CA LEU A 124 -3.12 5.79 5.12
C LEU A 124 -2.21 6.86 4.50
N SER A 125 -1.25 6.44 3.68
CA SER A 125 -0.41 7.38 2.94
C SER A 125 -1.21 8.23 1.93
N ALA A 126 -2.49 7.96 1.67
CA ALA A 126 -3.37 8.73 0.77
C ALA A 126 -4.10 9.86 1.47
N GLY A 127 -4.37 9.69 2.76
CA GLY A 127 -5.05 10.68 3.57
C GLY A 127 -4.15 11.84 3.99
N CYS A 128 -2.84 11.60 4.11
CA CYS A 128 -1.89 12.56 4.70
C CYS A 128 -1.30 13.58 3.72
N ASP A 129 -1.60 13.48 2.42
CA ASP A 129 -1.28 14.50 1.40
C ASP A 129 -2.36 15.61 1.31
N ARG A 130 -3.20 15.75 2.35
CA ARG A 130 -4.20 16.82 2.45
C ARG A 130 -3.60 18.13 2.98
#